data_AF-A0A813W407-F1
#
_entry.id   AF-A0A813W407-F1
#
_cell.length_a   1.000
_cell.length_b   1.000
_cell.length_c   1.000
_cell.angle_alpha   90.00
_cell.angle_beta   90.00
_cell.angle_gamma   90.00
#
_symmetry.space_group_name_H-M   'P 1'
#
loop_
_entity.id
_entity.type
_entity.pdbx_description
1 polymer ?
#
loop_
_entity_poly.entity_id
_entity_poly.type
_entity_poly.pdbx_seq_one_letter_code
_entity_poly.pdbx_strand_id
1 'polypeptide(L)'
;MRTEDEKFNALLGRLRRGRGTDADYELLLTRVVGGGEVESLNTIDWKQAPMLVFGNELRTQLNNLAATSRSLEINEAVVICPSVDTIKSNLIDSPILHKFVQALPDNKPGDLPSILPLVKGMPVLLTDNIATELGLSNGSSGTFHSLVYTEPRDGEDKTINERQPSSSVDPAQAELFPPSNTVTLKYHSEISICSN
;
A
#
# COMPACT_ATOMS: atom_id res chain seq x y z
N MET A 1 -22.34 2.82 18.90
CA MET A 1 -22.37 4.30 18.78
C MET A 1 -20.93 4.73 18.55
N ARG A 2 -20.63 5.59 17.55
CA ARG A 2 -19.24 5.81 17.07
C ARG A 2 -18.46 6.91 17.82
N THR A 3 -19.14 7.84 18.49
CA THR A 3 -18.51 8.92 19.26
C THR A 3 -19.33 9.18 20.52
N GLU A 4 -18.69 9.39 21.67
CA GLU A 4 -19.36 9.66 22.96
C GLU A 4 -19.67 11.16 23.16
N ASP A 5 -18.98 12.06 22.44
CA ASP A 5 -19.20 13.50 22.50
C ASP A 5 -20.51 13.92 21.80
N GLU A 6 -21.51 14.31 22.59
CA GLU A 6 -22.82 14.79 22.12
C GLU A 6 -22.72 16.04 21.24
N LYS A 7 -21.83 16.99 21.59
CA LYS A 7 -21.66 18.23 20.82
C LYS A 7 -21.09 17.91 19.44
N PHE A 8 -20.10 17.02 19.38
CA PHE A 8 -19.52 16.59 18.11
C PHE A 8 -20.49 15.76 17.26
N ASN A 9 -21.29 14.87 17.88
CA ASN A 9 -22.33 14.13 17.17
C ASN A 9 -23.38 15.06 16.56
N ALA A 10 -23.79 16.10 17.28
CA ALA A 10 -24.74 17.09 16.77
C ALA A 10 -24.16 17.89 15.59
N LEU A 11 -22.88 18.28 15.67
CA LEU A 11 -22.12 18.88 14.58
C LEU A 11 -22.13 17.97 13.33
N LEU A 12 -21.74 16.71 13.47
CA LEU A 12 -21.70 15.75 12.34
C LEU A 12 -23.08 15.57 11.70
N GLY A 13 -24.14 15.54 12.51
CA GLY A 13 -25.53 15.47 12.04
C GLY A 13 -25.96 16.70 11.23
N ARG A 14 -25.49 17.90 11.60
CA ARG A 14 -25.72 19.15 10.85
C ARG A 14 -24.95 19.18 9.54
N LEU A 15 -23.65 18.85 9.58
CA LEU A 15 -22.80 18.80 8.38
C LEU A 15 -23.35 17.86 7.32
N ARG A 16 -23.81 16.67 7.73
CA ARG A 16 -24.42 15.68 6.82
C ARG A 16 -25.64 16.21 6.06
N ARG A 17 -26.38 17.16 6.63
CA ARG A 17 -27.59 17.77 6.04
C ARG A 17 -27.32 19.11 5.35
N GLY A 18 -26.06 19.55 5.28
CA GLY A 18 -25.69 20.86 4.76
C GLY A 18 -26.18 22.02 5.62
N ARG A 19 -26.34 21.83 6.94
CA ARG A 19 -26.82 22.85 7.90
C ARG A 19 -25.75 23.26 8.90
N GLY A 20 -24.50 23.37 8.46
CA GLY A 20 -23.40 23.84 9.31
C GLY A 20 -23.65 25.28 9.78
N THR A 21 -23.21 25.60 10.99
CA THR A 21 -23.33 26.93 11.60
C THR A 21 -21.96 27.55 11.84
N ASP A 22 -21.88 28.84 12.14
CA ASP A 22 -20.58 29.49 12.45
C ASP A 22 -19.95 28.87 13.70
N ALA A 23 -20.76 28.52 14.70
CA ALA A 23 -20.28 27.81 15.89
C ALA A 23 -19.68 26.42 15.56
N ASP A 24 -20.20 25.75 14.53
CA ASP A 24 -19.66 24.48 14.03
C ASP A 24 -18.29 24.67 13.38
N TYR A 25 -18.13 25.75 12.62
CA TYR A 25 -16.87 26.12 11.99
C TYR A 25 -15.80 26.45 13.04
N GLU A 26 -16.12 27.29 14.02
CA GLU A 26 -15.21 27.61 15.12
C GLU A 26 -14.79 26.36 15.92
N LEU A 27 -15.72 25.43 16.17
CA LEU A 27 -15.41 24.16 16.82
C LEU A 27 -14.49 23.25 15.99
N LEU A 28 -14.51 23.35 14.66
CA LEU A 28 -13.57 22.62 13.81
C LEU A 28 -12.18 23.28 13.82
N LEU A 29 -12.12 24.61 13.91
CA LEU A 29 -10.85 25.34 14.00
C LEU A 29 -10.04 24.95 15.25
N THR A 30 -10.70 24.64 16.37
CA THR A 30 -10.00 24.15 17.58
C THR A 30 -9.28 22.81 17.38
N ARG A 31 -9.57 22.09 16.28
CA ARG A 31 -8.96 20.80 15.95
C ARG A 31 -7.87 20.90 14.88
N VAL A 32 -7.54 22.10 14.44
CA VAL A 32 -6.42 22.33 13.52
C VAL A 32 -5.11 22.30 14.30
N VAL A 33 -4.17 21.46 13.86
CA VAL A 33 -2.83 21.37 14.46
C VAL A 33 -2.15 22.74 14.42
N GLY A 34 -1.57 23.15 15.54
CA GLY A 34 -0.93 24.46 15.69
C GLY A 34 -1.88 25.64 15.91
N GLY A 35 -3.20 25.44 15.76
CA GLY A 35 -4.23 26.44 16.08
C GLY A 35 -5.09 26.10 17.32
N GLY A 36 -4.94 24.90 17.88
CA GLY A 36 -5.70 24.39 19.02
C GLY A 36 -4.83 23.69 20.08
N GLU A 37 -5.39 22.71 20.79
CA GLU A 37 -4.71 22.00 21.90
C GLU A 37 -3.56 21.07 21.45
N VAL A 38 -3.48 20.73 20.17
CA VAL A 38 -2.44 19.84 19.62
C VAL A 38 -1.28 20.68 19.06
N GLU A 39 -0.19 20.73 19.81
CA GLU A 39 1.03 21.46 19.43
C GLU A 39 1.88 20.71 18.39
N SER A 40 1.84 19.38 18.36
CA SER A 40 2.66 18.57 17.46
C SER A 40 2.02 17.24 17.08
N LEU A 41 2.22 16.84 15.82
CA LEU A 41 1.86 15.51 15.29
C LEU A 41 2.91 14.44 15.59
N ASN A 42 3.99 14.79 16.30
CA ASN A 42 5.07 13.85 16.60
C ASN A 42 4.79 12.95 17.82
N THR A 43 3.66 13.13 18.51
CA THR A 43 3.26 12.23 19.61
C THR A 43 2.87 10.85 19.05
N ILE A 44 2.92 9.82 19.89
CA ILE A 44 2.67 8.44 19.45
C ILE A 44 1.27 8.25 18.87
N ASP A 45 0.28 8.93 19.44
CA ASP A 45 -1.13 8.86 19.01
C ASP A 45 -1.30 9.38 17.57
N TRP A 46 -0.58 10.44 17.21
CA TRP A 46 -0.65 11.03 15.87
C TRP A 46 0.27 10.34 14.86
N LYS A 47 1.42 9.81 15.30
CA LYS A 47 2.33 9.05 14.44
C LYS A 47 1.70 7.77 13.88
N GLN A 48 0.80 7.15 14.63
CA GLN A 48 0.12 5.93 14.21
C GLN A 48 -1.27 6.18 13.61
N ALA A 49 -1.75 7.43 13.64
CA ALA A 49 -3.06 7.77 13.14
C ALA A 49 -3.14 7.61 11.60
N PRO A 50 -4.22 7.04 11.06
CA PRO A 50 -4.44 7.02 9.62
C PRO A 50 -4.69 8.43 9.10
N MET A 51 -4.11 8.73 7.94
CA MET A 51 -4.29 10.01 7.25
C MET A 51 -5.29 9.86 6.11
N LEU A 52 -6.29 10.75 6.08
CA LEU A 52 -7.30 10.80 5.03
C LEU A 52 -6.94 11.90 4.02
N VAL A 53 -6.97 11.54 2.75
CA VAL A 53 -6.70 12.46 1.63
C VAL A 53 -7.75 12.31 0.54
N PHE A 54 -7.91 13.35 -0.28
CA PHE A 54 -8.95 13.40 -1.31
C PHE A 54 -8.64 12.56 -2.56
N GLY A 55 -7.38 12.17 -2.80
CA GLY A 55 -6.97 11.49 -4.03
C GLY A 55 -6.05 10.29 -3.80
N ASN A 56 -6.21 9.27 -4.65
CA ASN A 56 -5.37 8.07 -4.64
C ASN A 56 -3.89 8.39 -4.90
N GLU A 57 -3.60 9.30 -5.83
CA GLU A 57 -2.23 9.72 -6.16
C GLU A 57 -1.51 10.27 -4.92
N LEU A 58 -2.16 11.17 -4.18
CA LEU A 58 -1.59 11.74 -2.96
C LEU A 58 -1.45 10.68 -1.86
N ARG A 59 -2.43 9.78 -1.71
CA ARG A 59 -2.35 8.64 -0.78
C ARG A 59 -1.13 7.78 -1.09
N THR A 60 -0.93 7.43 -2.35
CA THR A 60 0.19 6.59 -2.81
C THR A 60 1.52 7.28 -2.59
N GLN A 61 1.65 8.56 -2.93
CA GLN A 61 2.87 9.33 -2.64
C GLN A 61 3.18 9.39 -1.14
N LEU A 62 2.19 9.65 -0.30
CA LEU A 62 2.36 9.68 1.15
C LEU A 62 2.74 8.31 1.71
N ASN A 63 2.14 7.23 1.22
CA ASN A 63 2.50 5.86 1.60
C ASN A 63 3.94 5.51 1.18
N ASN A 64 4.38 5.94 -0.01
CA ASN A 64 5.75 5.73 -0.49
C ASN A 64 6.77 6.50 0.38
N LEU A 65 6.44 7.74 0.75
CA LEU A 65 7.26 8.54 1.67
C LEU A 65 7.30 7.91 3.07
N ALA A 66 6.18 7.38 3.56
CA ALA A 66 6.12 6.68 4.85
C ALA A 66 6.98 5.42 4.86
N ALA A 67 6.92 4.59 3.80
CA ALA A 67 7.78 3.43 3.65
C ALA A 67 9.27 3.82 3.61
N THR A 68 9.62 4.86 2.87
CA THR A 68 11.00 5.37 2.79
C THR A 68 11.50 5.94 4.11
N SER A 69 10.64 6.67 4.83
CA SER A 69 10.99 7.21 6.15
C SER A 69 11.24 6.07 7.13
N ARG A 70 10.38 5.05 7.10
CA ARG A 70 10.50 3.87 7.94
C ARG A 70 11.78 3.07 7.65
N SER A 71 12.14 2.91 6.38
CA SER A 71 13.36 2.18 5.99
C SER A 71 14.62 2.85 6.52
N LEU A 72 14.67 4.19 6.50
CA LEU A 72 15.74 4.99 7.09
C LEU A 72 15.78 4.87 8.63
N GLU A 73 14.62 4.86 9.28
CA GLU A 73 14.53 4.71 10.75
C GLU A 73 15.09 3.38 11.25
N ILE A 74 14.79 2.28 10.54
CA ILE A 74 15.18 0.92 10.96
C ILE A 74 16.46 0.43 10.28
N ASN A 75 17.01 1.21 9.35
CA ASN A 75 18.16 0.85 8.52
C ASN A 75 17.98 -0.50 7.79
N GLU A 76 16.79 -0.72 7.24
CA GLU A 76 16.48 -1.88 6.38
C GLU A 76 16.09 -1.42 4.97
N ALA A 77 16.30 -2.26 3.96
CA ALA A 77 15.95 -1.93 2.59
C ALA A 77 14.42 -1.99 2.35
N VAL A 78 13.92 -1.14 1.45
CA VAL A 78 12.54 -1.23 0.96
C VAL A 78 12.44 -2.38 -0.04
N VAL A 79 11.50 -3.29 0.18
CA VAL A 79 11.13 -4.33 -0.78
C VAL A 79 10.15 -3.73 -1.78
N ILE A 80 10.43 -3.88 -3.06
CA ILE A 80 9.59 -3.34 -4.13
C ILE A 80 8.82 -4.49 -4.77
N CYS A 81 7.49 -4.43 -4.70
CA CYS A 81 6.59 -5.40 -5.34
C CYS A 81 5.91 -4.74 -6.56
N PRO A 82 6.41 -4.95 -7.79
CA PRO A 82 5.77 -4.43 -8.99
C PRO A 82 4.49 -5.22 -9.33
N SER A 83 3.50 -4.55 -9.92
CA SER A 83 2.32 -5.19 -10.50
C SER A 83 2.69 -6.03 -11.72
N VAL A 84 1.87 -7.05 -11.99
CA VAL A 84 1.92 -7.82 -13.23
C VAL A 84 0.63 -7.57 -13.99
N ASP A 85 0.72 -6.72 -15.00
CA ASP A 85 -0.44 -6.22 -15.72
C ASP A 85 -0.73 -7.00 -17.00
N THR A 86 -2.01 -7.12 -17.35
CA THR A 86 -2.46 -7.80 -18.57
C THR A 86 -3.42 -6.92 -19.37
N ILE A 87 -3.36 -7.02 -20.70
CA ILE A 87 -4.32 -6.40 -21.62
C ILE A 87 -5.07 -7.52 -22.33
N LYS A 88 -6.39 -7.60 -22.13
CA LYS A 88 -7.23 -8.69 -22.67
C LYS A 88 -6.64 -10.08 -22.37
N SER A 89 -6.20 -10.28 -21.13
CA SER A 89 -5.56 -11.52 -20.64
C SER A 89 -4.20 -11.86 -21.26
N ASN A 90 -3.61 -10.96 -22.06
CA ASN A 90 -2.24 -11.10 -22.53
C ASN A 90 -1.30 -10.29 -21.63
N LEU A 91 -0.21 -10.91 -21.21
CA LEU A 91 0.82 -10.24 -20.43
C LEU A 91 1.41 -9.07 -21.23
N ILE A 92 1.63 -7.94 -20.55
CA ILE A 92 2.32 -6.80 -21.15
C ILE A 92 3.83 -7.08 -21.11
N ASP A 93 4.38 -7.55 -22.24
CA ASP A 93 5.82 -7.85 -22.38
C ASP A 93 6.64 -6.66 -22.91
N SER A 94 5.97 -5.64 -23.47
CA SER A 94 6.67 -4.45 -23.99
C SER A 94 7.09 -3.51 -22.85
N PRO A 95 8.39 -3.21 -22.69
CA PRO A 95 8.87 -2.28 -21.65
C PRO A 95 8.28 -0.87 -21.79
N ILE A 96 7.97 -0.46 -23.03
CA ILE A 96 7.36 0.84 -23.32
C ILE A 96 5.92 0.87 -22.81
N LEU A 97 5.14 -0.18 -23.10
CA LEU A 97 3.76 -0.29 -22.62
C LEU A 97 3.73 -0.43 -21.10
N HIS A 98 4.67 -1.18 -20.52
CA HIS A 98 4.78 -1.33 -19.07
C HIS A 98 5.01 0.02 -18.38
N LYS A 99 5.97 0.83 -18.88
CA LYS A 99 6.20 2.19 -18.38
C LYS A 99 4.97 3.08 -18.52
N PHE A 100 4.23 2.94 -19.62
CA PHE A 100 3.01 3.71 -19.84
C PHE A 100 1.91 3.32 -18.85
N VAL A 101 1.71 2.03 -18.60
CA VAL A 101 0.74 1.52 -17.62
C VAL A 101 1.11 1.95 -16.21
N GLN A 102 2.39 1.85 -15.84
CA GLN A 102 2.89 2.33 -14.54
C GLN A 102 2.76 3.84 -14.35
N ALA A 103 2.72 4.62 -15.43
CA ALA A 103 2.51 6.06 -15.39
C ALA A 103 1.02 6.45 -15.35
N LEU A 104 0.10 5.48 -15.47
CA LEU A 104 -1.32 5.76 -15.30
C LEU A 104 -1.63 6.03 -13.83
N PRO A 105 -2.56 6.96 -13.55
CA PRO A 105 -3.05 7.14 -12.20
C PRO A 105 -3.73 5.85 -11.69
N ASP A 106 -3.57 5.59 -10.40
CA ASP A 106 -4.02 4.36 -9.70
C ASP A 106 -5.52 4.06 -9.87
N ASN A 107 -6.32 5.04 -10.31
CA ASN A 107 -7.76 4.91 -10.54
C ASN A 107 -8.15 4.19 -11.85
N LYS A 108 -7.19 3.74 -12.66
CA LYS A 108 -7.46 3.06 -13.94
C LYS A 108 -7.18 1.55 -13.91
N PRO A 109 -6.06 1.06 -13.35
CA PRO A 109 -5.83 -0.38 -13.19
C PRO A 109 -6.29 -0.86 -11.80
N GLY A 110 -7.60 -1.01 -11.61
CA GLY A 110 -8.14 -1.74 -10.45
C GLY A 110 -7.92 -1.10 -9.07
N ASP A 111 -7.76 0.23 -9.01
CA ASP A 111 -7.62 1.02 -7.77
C ASP A 111 -6.41 0.67 -6.88
N LEU A 112 -5.43 -0.05 -7.43
CA LEU A 112 -4.19 -0.44 -6.76
C LEU A 112 -2.96 0.22 -7.40
N PRO A 113 -1.91 0.50 -6.62
CA PRO A 113 -0.69 1.08 -7.16
C PRO A 113 0.09 0.03 -7.98
N SER A 114 0.73 0.48 -9.06
CA SER A 114 1.57 -0.38 -9.91
C SER A 114 2.86 -0.84 -9.22
N ILE A 115 3.25 -0.16 -8.14
CA ILE A 115 4.38 -0.52 -7.30
C ILE A 115 3.94 -0.44 -5.85
N LEU A 116 4.10 -1.53 -5.10
CA LEU A 116 3.85 -1.57 -3.68
C LEU A 116 5.20 -1.64 -2.93
N PRO A 117 5.64 -0.57 -2.26
CA PRO A 117 6.80 -0.62 -1.38
C PRO A 117 6.42 -1.26 -0.03
N LEU A 118 7.25 -2.19 0.42
CA LEU A 118 7.09 -2.91 1.68
C LEU A 118 8.33 -2.77 2.56
N VAL A 119 8.10 -2.45 3.84
CA VAL A 119 9.15 -2.33 4.86
C VAL A 119 8.64 -2.92 6.16
N LYS A 120 9.49 -3.67 6.86
CA LYS A 120 9.13 -4.32 8.12
C LYS A 120 8.54 -3.34 9.12
N GLY A 121 7.42 -3.74 9.73
CA GLY A 121 6.70 -2.95 10.70
C GLY A 121 5.78 -1.87 10.12
N MET A 122 5.65 -1.76 8.79
CA MET A 122 4.71 -0.80 8.22
C MET A 122 3.25 -1.27 8.36
N PRO A 123 2.30 -0.35 8.66
CA PRO A 123 0.89 -0.68 8.65
C PRO A 123 0.43 -1.01 7.23
N VAL A 124 -0.40 -2.03 7.09
CA VAL A 124 -0.98 -2.47 5.82
C VAL A 124 -2.48 -2.66 5.98
N LEU A 125 -3.22 -2.50 4.88
CA LEU A 125 -4.65 -2.73 4.80
C LEU A 125 -4.92 -3.82 3.77
N LEU A 126 -5.76 -4.78 4.12
CA LEU A 126 -6.21 -5.79 3.17
C LEU A 126 -7.27 -5.20 2.24
N THR A 127 -7.13 -5.42 0.93
CA THR A 127 -8.06 -4.89 -0.08
C THR A 127 -9.07 -5.93 -0.57
N ASP A 128 -8.81 -7.21 -0.28
CA ASP A 128 -9.62 -8.33 -0.74
C ASP A 128 -10.15 -9.18 0.43
N ASN A 129 -11.21 -9.92 0.17
CA ASN A 129 -11.74 -10.91 1.11
C ASN A 129 -11.03 -12.23 0.90
N ILE A 130 -10.20 -12.63 1.86
CA ILE A 130 -9.43 -13.88 1.79
C ILE A 130 -10.14 -14.97 2.60
N ALA A 131 -10.41 -14.71 3.87
CA ALA A 131 -11.05 -15.64 4.80
C ALA A 131 -11.84 -14.83 5.83
N THR A 132 -13.07 -14.48 5.47
CA THR A 132 -13.91 -13.56 6.26
C THR A 132 -14.28 -14.16 7.62
N GLU A 133 -14.39 -15.49 7.70
CA GLU A 133 -14.59 -16.27 8.91
C GLU A 133 -13.41 -16.19 9.89
N LEU A 134 -12.21 -15.88 9.39
CA LEU A 134 -11.00 -15.64 10.19
C LEU A 134 -10.71 -14.14 10.39
N GLY A 135 -11.61 -13.25 9.93
CA GLY A 135 -11.40 -11.80 10.00
C GLY A 135 -10.44 -11.24 8.95
N LEU A 136 -10.06 -12.03 7.94
CA LEU A 136 -9.23 -11.60 6.81
C LEU A 136 -10.13 -11.10 5.67
N SER A 137 -10.67 -9.90 5.85
CA SER A 137 -11.59 -9.23 4.93
C SER A 137 -11.05 -7.90 4.44
N ASN A 138 -11.63 -7.37 3.36
CA ASN A 138 -11.33 -6.02 2.89
C ASN A 138 -11.54 -4.99 4.02
N GLY A 139 -10.53 -4.15 4.26
CA GLY A 139 -10.47 -3.18 5.34
C GLY A 139 -9.82 -3.69 6.63
N SER A 140 -9.47 -4.99 6.71
CA SER A 140 -8.72 -5.51 7.84
C SER A 140 -7.32 -4.89 7.87
N SER A 141 -6.93 -4.38 9.03
CA SER A 141 -5.63 -3.74 9.25
C SER A 141 -4.61 -4.76 9.75
N GLY A 142 -3.35 -4.60 9.37
CA GLY A 142 -2.25 -5.46 9.80
C GLY A 142 -0.92 -4.73 9.81
N THR A 143 0.14 -5.47 10.09
CA THR A 143 1.52 -4.96 10.05
C THR A 143 2.36 -5.90 9.21
N PHE A 144 3.08 -5.37 8.23
CA PHE A 144 3.96 -6.17 7.41
C PHE A 144 5.16 -6.65 8.25
N HIS A 145 5.37 -7.97 8.31
CA HIS A 145 6.46 -8.57 9.09
C HIS A 145 7.66 -8.92 8.23
N SER A 146 7.46 -9.74 7.20
CA SER A 146 8.51 -10.22 6.31
C SER A 146 7.91 -10.78 5.02
N LEU A 147 8.70 -10.76 3.95
CA LEU A 147 8.40 -11.51 2.73
C LEU A 147 9.12 -12.87 2.82
N VAL A 148 8.37 -13.97 2.68
CA VAL A 148 8.91 -15.33 2.72
C VAL A 148 8.73 -15.95 1.34
N TYR A 149 9.81 -16.52 0.80
CA TYR A 149 9.77 -17.29 -0.43
C TYR A 149 9.64 -18.76 -0.08
N THR A 150 8.63 -19.42 -0.65
CA THR A 150 8.55 -20.88 -0.58
C THR A 150 9.31 -21.43 -1.78
N GLU A 151 10.27 -22.32 -1.54
CA GLU A 151 10.86 -23.07 -2.65
C GLU A 151 9.75 -23.87 -3.36
N PRO A 152 9.73 -23.90 -4.69
CA PRO A 152 8.78 -24.74 -5.42
C PRO A 152 9.00 -26.19 -4.96
N ARG A 153 7.94 -26.82 -4.45
CA ARG A 153 7.99 -28.25 -4.13
C ARG A 153 8.31 -28.99 -5.42
N ASP A 154 9.30 -29.88 -5.37
CA ASP A 154 9.65 -30.76 -6.48
C ASP A 154 8.39 -31.52 -6.95
N GLY A 155 7.79 -31.10 -8.07
CA GLY A 155 6.62 -31.77 -8.67
C GLY A 155 5.52 -30.89 -9.23
N GLU A 156 5.52 -29.57 -9.02
CA GLU A 156 4.59 -28.68 -9.74
C GLU A 156 5.15 -28.30 -11.12
N ASP A 157 4.35 -28.56 -12.16
CA ASP A 157 4.72 -28.51 -13.57
C ASP A 157 5.50 -27.24 -13.96
N LYS A 158 6.73 -27.45 -14.43
CA LYS A 158 7.54 -26.45 -15.14
C LYS A 158 6.94 -26.17 -16.52
N THR A 159 5.82 -25.46 -16.57
CA THR A 159 5.38 -24.75 -17.78
C THR A 159 5.52 -23.25 -17.58
N ILE A 160 6.77 -22.83 -17.34
CA ILE A 160 7.18 -21.45 -17.58
C ILE A 160 8.20 -21.54 -18.71
N ASN A 161 7.83 -21.02 -19.88
CA ASN A 161 8.71 -20.94 -21.04
C ASN A 161 9.90 -20.03 -20.73
N GLU A 162 11.01 -20.62 -20.26
CA GLU A 162 12.32 -19.98 -20.30
C GLU A 162 12.73 -19.79 -21.78
N ARG A 163 12.45 -18.61 -22.33
CA ARG A 163 13.21 -18.13 -23.49
C ARG A 163 14.41 -17.36 -22.96
N GLN A 164 15.57 -18.02 -22.94
CA GLN A 164 16.84 -17.33 -22.72
C GLN A 164 17.06 -16.29 -23.83
N PRO A 165 17.41 -15.02 -23.51
CA PRO A 165 17.92 -14.12 -24.52
C PRO A 165 19.32 -14.56 -24.94
N SER A 166 19.51 -14.71 -26.25
CA SER A 166 20.79 -15.02 -26.88
C SER A 166 21.88 -14.02 -26.49
N SER A 167 23.04 -14.56 -26.13
CA SER A 167 24.25 -13.89 -25.70
C SER A 167 24.80 -12.88 -26.72
N SER A 168 24.78 -11.59 -26.39
CA SER A 168 25.83 -10.60 -26.75
C SER A 168 25.53 -9.24 -26.11
N VAL A 169 25.89 -9.04 -24.85
CA VAL A 169 26.00 -7.69 -24.25
C VAL A 169 27.25 -7.66 -23.37
N ASP A 170 28.06 -6.60 -23.55
CA ASP A 170 29.37 -6.37 -22.94
C ASP A 170 29.41 -6.56 -21.41
N PRO A 171 30.51 -7.12 -20.85
CA PRO A 171 30.65 -7.39 -19.41
C PRO A 171 30.83 -6.14 -18.53
N ALA A 172 30.76 -4.92 -19.08
CA ALA A 172 30.97 -3.68 -18.34
C ALA A 172 29.69 -3.04 -17.75
N GLN A 173 28.52 -3.68 -17.88
CA GLN A 173 27.25 -3.18 -17.29
C GLN A 173 26.56 -4.19 -16.34
N ALA A 174 27.26 -5.24 -15.91
CA ALA A 174 26.67 -6.36 -15.17
C ALA A 174 26.68 -6.22 -13.63
N GLU A 175 26.95 -5.05 -13.07
CA GLU A 175 26.87 -4.80 -11.63
C GLU A 175 25.89 -3.66 -11.32
N LEU A 176 24.59 -3.96 -11.22
CA LEU A 176 23.69 -3.17 -10.35
C LEU A 176 22.34 -3.81 -10.03
N PHE A 177 22.01 -4.98 -10.58
CA PHE A 177 20.72 -5.64 -10.29
C PHE A 177 20.95 -7.15 -10.12
N PRO A 178 20.63 -7.75 -8.96
CA PRO A 178 20.56 -9.20 -8.87
C PRO A 178 19.50 -9.72 -9.85
N PRO A 179 19.66 -10.97 -10.34
CA PRO A 179 18.79 -11.54 -11.37
C PRO A 179 17.32 -11.45 -10.95
N SER A 180 16.51 -11.03 -11.92
CA SER A 180 15.08 -10.75 -11.83
C SER A 180 14.29 -11.94 -11.30
N ASN A 181 14.17 -12.07 -9.98
CA ASN A 181 13.09 -12.83 -9.37
C ASN A 181 11.84 -11.93 -9.39
N THR A 182 11.16 -11.91 -10.53
CA THR A 182 9.86 -11.26 -10.66
C THR A 182 8.87 -12.01 -9.77
N VAL A 183 8.60 -11.48 -8.58
CA VAL A 183 7.52 -11.98 -7.73
C VAL A 183 6.22 -11.54 -8.37
N THR A 184 5.61 -12.46 -9.12
CA THR A 184 4.20 -12.32 -9.45
C THR A 184 3.44 -12.64 -8.17
N LEU A 185 2.96 -11.61 -7.46
CA LEU A 185 1.92 -11.79 -6.44
C LEU A 185 0.60 -12.16 -7.16
N LYS A 186 0.55 -13.35 -7.72
CA LYS A 186 -0.71 -14.04 -7.94
C LYS A 186 -1.12 -14.54 -6.57
N TYR A 187 -2.18 -13.96 -6.03
CA TYR A 187 -2.81 -14.38 -4.78
C TYR A 187 -3.21 -15.86 -4.85
N HIS A 188 -2.25 -16.72 -4.52
CA HIS A 188 -2.40 -18.12 -4.12
C HIS A 188 -1.08 -18.52 -3.45
N SER A 189 -0.92 -18.16 -2.19
CA SER A 189 -0.09 -18.91 -1.24
C SER A 189 -0.28 -18.37 0.17
N GLU A 190 -0.28 -19.31 1.11
CA GLU A 190 -0.63 -19.16 2.52
C GLU A 190 0.25 -18.10 3.20
N ILE A 191 -0.36 -16.99 3.61
CA ILE A 191 0.27 -16.04 4.53
C ILE A 191 0.24 -16.69 5.92
N SER A 192 1.38 -17.18 6.37
CA SER A 192 1.56 -17.62 7.76
C SER A 192 1.68 -16.37 8.64
N ILE A 193 0.57 -15.95 9.25
CA ILE A 193 0.56 -14.91 10.28
C ILE A 193 0.79 -15.60 11.62
N CYS A 194 2.00 -15.47 12.17
CA CYS A 194 2.26 -15.84 13.56
C CYS A 194 1.41 -14.96 14.48
N SER A 195 0.41 -15.55 15.12
CA SER A 195 -0.35 -14.92 16.21
C SER A 195 0.41 -15.18 17.52
N ASN A 196 0.59 -14.13 18.33
CA ASN A 196 1.01 -14.29 19.73
C ASN A 196 -0.13 -14.82 20.58
#